data_AF-A0A957YM06-F1
#
_entry.id   AF-A0A957YM06-F1
#
_cell.length_a   1.000
_cell.length_b   1.000
_cell.length_c   1.000
_cell.angle_alpha   90.00
_cell.angle_beta   90.00
_cell.angle_gamma   90.00
#
_symmetry.space_group_name_H-M   'P 1'
#
loop_
_entity.id
_entity.type
_entity.pdbx_description
1 polymer ?
#
loop_
_entity_poly.entity_id
_entity_poly.type
_entity_poly.pdbx_seq_one_letter_code
_entity_poly.pdbx_strand_id
1 'polypeptide(L)'
;QSKHLAVLRRKNWTMRTVRRLSLAFAVLFSVLLIDVSPGSYAESQLTLLGHTGGPTLSVVTQDAYAYVAMGHKLAIIDVSDPRRPVRLSALVMPAYDLAVQGDWVYVVSQTGLHIVDVAERGAPQIAGNLALSSAALGIAVDGEWAYIANERDGLRIVNVNDPHQPRLMRSIDTGMAWDVALGDSYAVVAGSYSGVTVVDVSDPANPRVLAHLDSAHRDLAVGVSGGYAYLAGDSAGLRIFDMANPANPQQVATLQGPGSTCGLAVDGDRVYVRGESAGVWAVDVSQPARPQIVAAQQMPGLSMGLDIDGERLYVTDGEGSLHILDASEPAQLTVLSSLPSPGAVWAVTVRGQTAFLSAHWGGDFVIADVADPAHPAVFAAMDMPGHVWQIAVAGAHAYLADWDGYLHIVDVARPAVPALVGRLSFAGEGYGVALAGDVAYVAAGSGGLLVVDVADPAHPHTLAVYETAGDVHDVALTGDLALVAAGQDGLHVVDVGDPLAPRRIARIDTPGSSWRVAVDGDTVLVADWEGGVRVIDIARPEDPIEVAAVTEVGISRDVSLIGDLAVVAQDAHGLLLLDLSQPSTPEIMAHFDTPDAAYGVDGTNGRVYVADRLGGLFVLTLDIHKVLR
;
A
#
# COMPACT_ATOMS: atom_id res chain seq x y z
N GLN A 1 -45.08 47.74 27.60
CA GLN A 1 -45.71 47.95 28.92
C GLN A 1 -46.00 46.54 29.44
N SER A 2 -45.48 46.02 30.55
CA SER A 2 -45.10 46.58 31.84
C SER A 2 -43.90 45.81 32.43
N LYS A 3 -42.93 46.56 32.96
CA LYS A 3 -41.93 46.08 33.92
C LYS A 3 -42.59 46.02 35.29
N HIS A 4 -42.20 45.06 36.14
CA HIS A 4 -41.87 45.34 37.55
C HIS A 4 -41.25 44.13 38.28
N LEU A 5 -40.08 44.40 38.91
CA LEU A 5 -39.67 44.07 40.30
C LEU A 5 -39.60 42.59 40.72
N ALA A 6 -38.62 42.08 41.48
CA ALA A 6 -37.42 42.59 42.15
C ALA A 6 -36.67 41.36 42.75
N VAL A 7 -35.33 41.35 42.89
CA VAL A 7 -34.58 41.36 44.19
C VAL A 7 -34.69 40.03 45.00
N LEU A 8 -33.67 39.31 45.49
CA LEU A 8 -32.22 39.48 45.78
C LEU A 8 -31.60 38.12 46.20
N ARG A 9 -30.28 37.94 45.91
CA ARG A 9 -29.15 37.33 46.71
C ARG A 9 -29.33 35.93 47.35
N ARG A 10 -28.32 35.03 47.44
CA ARG A 10 -26.88 34.98 47.10
C ARG A 10 -26.41 33.53 47.38
N LYS A 11 -25.55 33.01 46.49
CA LYS A 11 -24.33 32.19 46.71
C LYS A 11 -24.31 30.74 46.21
N ASN A 12 -23.36 30.56 45.28
CA ASN A 12 -22.37 29.48 45.12
C ASN A 12 -22.67 28.27 44.22
N TRP A 13 -22.00 28.34 43.06
CA TRP A 13 -21.20 27.34 42.36
C TRP A 13 -21.86 26.14 41.64
N THR A 14 -21.33 25.92 40.44
CA THR A 14 -21.25 24.68 39.63
C THR A 14 -22.30 24.39 38.53
N MET A 15 -21.76 24.23 37.32
CA MET A 15 -22.24 23.47 36.16
C MET A 15 -23.75 23.42 35.89
N ARG A 16 -24.28 24.52 35.34
CA ARG A 16 -25.61 24.56 34.70
C ARG A 16 -25.60 25.05 33.25
N THR A 17 -24.44 25.01 32.59
CA THR A 17 -24.33 25.21 31.13
C THR A 17 -24.24 23.88 30.35
N VAL A 18 -24.28 22.71 31.02
CA VAL A 18 -24.14 21.39 30.36
C VAL A 18 -25.35 20.46 30.56
N ARG A 19 -26.41 20.92 31.24
CA ARG A 19 -27.63 20.11 31.48
C ARG A 19 -28.91 20.82 31.04
N ARG A 20 -28.96 21.17 29.75
CA ARG A 20 -30.18 21.35 28.94
C ARG A 20 -29.93 20.96 27.47
N LEU A 21 -29.40 19.75 27.28
CA LEU A 21 -29.42 18.99 26.03
C LEU A 21 -29.50 17.51 26.42
N SER A 22 -30.55 17.17 27.15
CA SER A 22 -30.94 15.80 27.46
C SER A 22 -32.46 15.75 27.46
N LEU A 23 -33.01 15.81 26.24
CA LEU A 23 -34.35 15.33 25.91
C LEU A 23 -34.42 15.02 24.40
N ALA A 24 -33.55 14.10 23.96
CA ALA A 24 -33.77 13.30 22.77
C ALA A 24 -33.34 11.87 23.12
N PHE A 25 -34.20 11.26 23.94
CA PHE A 25 -34.47 9.83 24.04
C PHE A 25 -33.37 8.88 24.54
N ALA A 26 -33.38 8.72 25.86
CA ALA A 26 -33.22 7.41 26.47
C ALA A 26 -34.40 6.49 26.11
N VAL A 27 -34.13 5.43 25.38
CA VAL A 27 -34.73 4.09 25.53
C VAL A 27 -33.53 3.16 25.53
N LEU A 28 -32.86 2.97 26.67
CA LEU A 28 -33.17 1.92 27.63
C LEU A 28 -33.35 0.54 26.95
N PHE A 29 -32.20 -0.13 26.83
CA PHE A 29 -32.02 -1.54 27.15
C PHE A 29 -33.26 -2.19 27.79
N SER A 30 -33.99 -2.97 27.00
CA SER A 30 -34.83 -4.05 27.51
C SER A 30 -34.89 -5.16 26.45
N VAL A 31 -34.18 -6.24 26.77
CA VAL A 31 -34.39 -7.63 26.37
C VAL A 31 -35.73 -7.87 25.67
N LEU A 32 -35.67 -8.22 24.38
CA LEU A 32 -36.51 -9.28 23.85
C LEU A 32 -35.56 -10.32 23.23
N LEU A 33 -35.42 -11.44 23.94
CA LEU A 33 -34.99 -12.71 23.40
C LEU A 33 -35.85 -13.03 22.18
N ILE A 34 -35.26 -12.96 20.99
CA ILE A 34 -35.65 -13.85 19.91
C ILE A 34 -34.54 -14.88 19.84
N ASP A 35 -34.90 -16.08 20.27
CA ASP A 35 -34.19 -17.31 20.03
C ASP A 35 -34.12 -17.52 18.51
N VAL A 36 -33.14 -16.88 17.86
CA VAL A 36 -32.75 -17.27 16.51
C VAL A 36 -31.84 -18.46 16.72
N SER A 37 -32.47 -19.64 16.75
CA SER A 37 -31.79 -20.90 16.46
C SER A 37 -30.78 -20.65 15.35
N PRO A 38 -29.50 -21.05 15.46
CA PRO A 38 -28.57 -20.95 14.36
C PRO A 38 -29.13 -21.80 13.22
N GLY A 39 -29.86 -21.16 12.32
CA GLY A 39 -30.03 -21.64 10.97
C GLY A 39 -28.62 -21.75 10.44
N SER A 40 -28.22 -22.98 10.16
CA SER A 40 -26.96 -23.32 9.52
C SER A 40 -26.88 -22.60 8.18
N TYR A 41 -26.40 -21.36 8.18
CA TYR A 41 -25.85 -20.75 6.99
C TYR A 41 -24.54 -21.50 6.76
N ALA A 42 -24.56 -22.37 5.75
CA ALA A 42 -23.34 -22.95 5.24
C ALA A 42 -22.45 -21.79 4.81
N GLU A 43 -21.27 -21.67 5.41
CA GLU A 43 -20.19 -20.81 4.91
C GLU A 43 -20.02 -21.08 3.41
N SER A 44 -20.34 -20.08 2.58
CA SER A 44 -20.08 -20.14 1.15
C SER A 44 -18.55 -20.09 0.95
N GLN A 45 -18.01 -21.23 0.51
CA GLN A 45 -16.58 -21.48 0.37
C GLN A 45 -16.00 -20.79 -0.88
N LEU A 46 -15.75 -19.49 -0.80
CA LEU A 46 -14.81 -18.80 -1.69
C LEU A 46 -13.39 -19.13 -1.21
N THR A 47 -12.59 -19.82 -2.03
CA THR A 47 -11.21 -20.21 -1.69
C THR A 47 -10.22 -19.28 -2.38
N LEU A 48 -9.33 -18.64 -1.62
CA LEU A 48 -8.29 -17.75 -2.13
C LEU A 48 -7.19 -18.52 -2.91
N LEU A 49 -6.79 -18.01 -4.07
CA LEU A 49 -5.89 -18.62 -5.04
C LEU A 49 -4.60 -17.79 -5.35
N GLY A 50 -4.53 -16.47 -5.04
CA GLY A 50 -3.36 -15.59 -5.33
C GLY A 50 -3.59 -14.07 -5.09
N HIS A 51 -2.55 -13.21 -5.25
CA HIS A 51 -2.59 -11.73 -4.99
C HIS A 51 -1.56 -10.86 -5.81
N THR A 52 -1.59 -9.49 -5.84
CA THR A 52 -0.66 -8.48 -6.51
C THR A 52 -1.03 -6.96 -6.16
N GLY A 53 -0.11 -5.93 -6.17
CA GLY A 53 -0.19 -4.41 -5.96
C GLY A 53 0.04 -3.73 -4.53
N GLY A 54 0.84 -2.62 -4.31
CA GLY A 54 1.22 -2.01 -2.97
C GLY A 54 2.60 -1.22 -2.80
N PRO A 55 2.87 -0.48 -1.68
CA PRO A 55 4.04 0.43 -1.50
C PRO A 55 5.36 -0.21 -1.05
N THR A 56 6.53 0.26 -1.50
CA THR A 56 7.83 -0.32 -1.08
C THR A 56 8.35 0.23 0.25
N LEU A 57 8.42 -0.63 1.28
CA LEU A 57 8.57 -0.21 2.68
C LEU A 57 9.92 -0.63 3.30
N SER A 58 10.57 -1.68 2.79
CA SER A 58 11.85 -2.18 3.32
C SER A 58 12.66 -2.90 2.24
N VAL A 59 13.99 -2.84 2.36
CA VAL A 59 14.93 -3.55 1.50
C VAL A 59 16.04 -4.12 2.37
N VAL A 60 16.33 -5.42 2.19
CA VAL A 60 17.41 -6.11 2.88
C VAL A 60 18.26 -6.88 1.88
N THR A 61 19.55 -7.04 2.16
CA THR A 61 20.48 -7.77 1.29
C THR A 61 21.16 -8.91 2.05
N GLN A 62 21.36 -10.04 1.36
CA GLN A 62 22.18 -11.14 1.84
C GLN A 62 22.88 -11.80 0.65
N ASP A 63 24.20 -12.02 0.77
CA ASP A 63 25.01 -12.57 -0.32
C ASP A 63 24.80 -11.80 -1.63
N ALA A 64 24.58 -12.46 -2.76
CA ALA A 64 24.39 -11.80 -4.04
C ALA A 64 22.92 -11.36 -4.32
N TYR A 65 22.07 -11.27 -3.29
CA TYR A 65 20.63 -11.07 -3.47
C TYR A 65 20.10 -9.86 -2.69
N ALA A 66 19.16 -9.16 -3.31
CA ALA A 66 18.34 -8.14 -2.69
C ALA A 66 16.90 -8.64 -2.56
N TYR A 67 16.32 -8.38 -1.39
CA TYR A 67 14.94 -8.71 -1.03
C TYR A 67 14.19 -7.42 -0.77
N VAL A 68 13.11 -7.20 -1.52
CA VAL A 68 12.42 -5.90 -1.53
C VAL A 68 10.96 -6.10 -1.12
N ALA A 69 10.56 -5.50 -0.01
CA ALA A 69 9.19 -5.47 0.47
C ALA A 69 8.46 -4.36 -0.26
N MET A 70 7.68 -4.75 -1.27
CA MET A 70 6.90 -3.86 -2.11
C MET A 70 5.48 -3.69 -1.56
N GLY A 71 5.24 -3.80 -0.25
CA GLY A 71 3.93 -3.56 0.37
C GLY A 71 2.96 -4.72 0.23
N HIS A 72 3.07 -5.45 -0.87
CA HIS A 72 2.20 -6.52 -1.33
C HIS A 72 2.95 -7.66 -2.03
N LYS A 73 4.25 -7.51 -2.21
CA LYS A 73 5.12 -8.51 -2.81
C LYS A 73 6.45 -8.47 -2.09
N LEU A 74 7.07 -9.63 -2.06
CA LEU A 74 8.49 -9.78 -1.84
C LEU A 74 9.15 -10.03 -3.21
N ALA A 75 9.95 -9.10 -3.71
CA ALA A 75 10.79 -9.35 -4.89
C ALA A 75 12.15 -9.93 -4.47
N ILE A 76 12.64 -10.89 -5.26
CA ILE A 76 13.97 -11.47 -5.11
C ILE A 76 14.77 -11.15 -6.35
N ILE A 77 15.87 -10.43 -6.16
CA ILE A 77 16.67 -9.87 -7.25
C ILE A 77 18.10 -10.38 -7.10
N ASP A 78 18.61 -11.02 -8.15
CA ASP A 78 20.03 -11.31 -8.29
C ASP A 78 20.78 -10.02 -8.62
N VAL A 79 21.68 -9.65 -7.72
CA VAL A 79 22.54 -8.47 -7.80
C VAL A 79 24.01 -8.87 -7.79
N SER A 80 24.34 -10.10 -8.21
CA SER A 80 25.71 -10.58 -8.41
C SER A 80 26.48 -9.74 -9.43
N ASP A 81 25.79 -9.28 -10.48
CA ASP A 81 26.21 -8.17 -11.33
C ASP A 81 25.27 -6.98 -11.12
N PRO A 82 25.64 -6.02 -10.27
CA PRO A 82 24.86 -4.80 -10.04
C PRO A 82 24.54 -4.00 -11.31
N ARG A 83 25.32 -4.17 -12.38
CA ARG A 83 25.09 -3.51 -13.69
C ARG A 83 24.00 -4.18 -14.51
N ARG A 84 23.63 -5.40 -14.16
CA ARG A 84 22.66 -6.23 -14.87
C ARG A 84 21.81 -6.99 -13.87
N PRO A 85 21.08 -6.30 -12.98
CA PRO A 85 20.22 -6.99 -12.03
C PRO A 85 19.18 -7.81 -12.75
N VAL A 86 18.89 -8.98 -12.20
CA VAL A 86 17.88 -9.88 -12.75
C VAL A 86 16.87 -10.17 -11.64
N ARG A 87 15.62 -9.74 -11.83
CA ARG A 87 14.52 -10.20 -10.98
C ARG A 87 14.35 -11.70 -11.21
N LEU A 88 14.74 -12.51 -10.23
CA LEU A 88 14.63 -13.95 -10.31
C LEU A 88 13.19 -14.39 -10.12
N SER A 89 12.51 -13.77 -9.16
CA SER A 89 11.14 -14.10 -8.81
C SER A 89 10.48 -12.96 -8.05
N ALA A 90 9.18 -13.10 -7.82
CA ALA A 90 8.45 -12.33 -6.83
C ALA A 90 7.40 -13.23 -6.20
N LEU A 91 7.27 -13.13 -4.88
CA LEU A 91 6.21 -13.77 -4.13
C LEU A 91 5.20 -12.71 -3.74
N VAL A 92 3.93 -13.07 -3.81
CA VAL A 92 2.88 -12.11 -3.53
C VAL A 92 2.37 -12.27 -2.11
N MET A 93 2.57 -11.23 -1.31
CA MET A 93 2.30 -11.18 0.11
C MET A 93 2.45 -9.75 0.63
N PRO A 94 1.58 -9.28 1.54
CA PRO A 94 1.78 -7.99 2.18
C PRO A 94 3.12 -7.96 2.92
N ALA A 95 3.89 -6.88 2.76
CA ALA A 95 5.26 -6.79 3.26
C ALA A 95 5.56 -5.36 3.73
N TYR A 96 5.69 -5.18 5.04
CA TYR A 96 6.01 -3.90 5.69
C TYR A 96 7.50 -3.82 6.03
N ASP A 97 8.01 -4.83 6.71
CA ASP A 97 9.42 -4.91 7.06
C ASP A 97 9.96 -6.35 6.90
N LEU A 98 11.27 -6.46 6.76
CA LEU A 98 11.97 -7.67 6.39
C LEU A 98 13.15 -7.95 7.32
N ALA A 99 13.33 -9.23 7.65
CA ALA A 99 14.61 -9.75 8.12
C ALA A 99 15.01 -10.95 7.26
N VAL A 100 16.32 -11.14 7.06
CA VAL A 100 16.85 -12.27 6.28
C VAL A 100 17.91 -13.01 7.09
N GLN A 101 17.80 -14.34 7.12
CA GLN A 101 18.78 -15.20 7.78
C GLN A 101 18.91 -16.53 7.02
N GLY A 102 20.03 -16.72 6.33
CA GLY A 102 20.28 -17.93 5.55
C GLY A 102 19.31 -18.04 4.37
N ASP A 103 18.60 -19.16 4.26
CA ASP A 103 17.62 -19.40 3.20
C ASP A 103 16.20 -18.93 3.56
N TRP A 104 16.06 -18.10 4.60
CA TRP A 104 14.77 -17.66 5.11
C TRP A 104 14.64 -16.14 5.06
N VAL A 105 13.52 -15.68 4.51
CA VAL A 105 13.09 -14.28 4.61
C VAL A 105 11.86 -14.22 5.52
N TYR A 106 11.94 -13.40 6.55
CA TYR A 106 10.88 -13.13 7.51
C TYR A 106 10.22 -11.82 7.13
N VAL A 107 8.92 -11.89 6.86
CA VAL A 107 8.14 -10.76 6.36
C VAL A 107 7.05 -10.44 7.36
N VAL A 108 7.06 -9.22 7.90
CA VAL A 108 5.93 -8.72 8.71
C VAL A 108 4.99 -7.89 7.87
N SER A 109 3.71 -7.94 8.23
CA SER A 109 2.62 -7.37 7.45
C SER A 109 1.43 -7.00 8.35
N GLN A 110 0.40 -6.41 7.74
CA GLN A 110 -0.89 -6.19 8.42
C GLN A 110 -1.51 -7.47 9.01
N THR A 111 -1.20 -8.63 8.42
CA THR A 111 -1.79 -9.93 8.81
C THR A 111 -0.93 -10.70 9.83
N GLY A 112 0.30 -10.27 10.09
CA GLY A 112 1.25 -10.94 10.97
C GLY A 112 2.56 -11.32 10.26
N LEU A 113 3.15 -12.44 10.68
CA LEU A 113 4.44 -12.94 10.21
C LEU A 113 4.25 -13.99 9.10
N HIS A 114 5.04 -13.86 8.05
CA HIS A 114 5.21 -14.86 7.00
C HIS A 114 6.69 -15.23 6.88
N ILE A 115 6.98 -16.52 6.71
CA ILE A 115 8.34 -17.04 6.54
C ILE A 115 8.44 -17.66 5.16
N VAL A 116 9.37 -17.14 4.37
CA VAL A 116 9.55 -17.52 2.97
C VAL A 116 10.83 -18.32 2.82
N ASP A 117 10.70 -19.54 2.29
CA ASP A 117 11.81 -20.33 1.81
C ASP A 117 12.31 -19.72 0.51
N VAL A 118 13.57 -19.28 0.51
CA VAL A 118 14.24 -18.75 -0.66
C VAL A 118 15.35 -19.65 -1.17
N ALA A 119 15.54 -20.87 -0.64
CA ALA A 119 16.54 -21.86 -1.06
C ALA A 119 16.65 -21.95 -2.60
N GLU A 120 15.50 -22.06 -3.27
CA GLU A 120 15.36 -21.88 -4.72
C GLU A 120 14.89 -20.46 -5.06
N ARG A 121 15.82 -19.52 -5.24
CA ARG A 121 15.53 -18.07 -5.41
C ARG A 121 14.63 -17.72 -6.60
N GLY A 122 14.56 -18.59 -7.61
CA GLY A 122 13.65 -18.46 -8.76
C GLY A 122 12.22 -18.96 -8.52
N ALA A 123 11.99 -19.69 -7.43
CA ALA A 123 10.70 -20.28 -7.07
C ALA A 123 10.47 -20.23 -5.55
N PRO A 124 10.45 -19.02 -4.94
CA PRO A 124 10.27 -18.87 -3.50
C PRO A 124 8.89 -19.35 -3.06
N GLN A 125 8.80 -19.87 -1.85
CA GLN A 125 7.56 -20.41 -1.29
C GLN A 125 7.32 -19.92 0.12
N ILE A 126 6.07 -19.59 0.44
CA ILE A 126 5.67 -19.36 1.83
C ILE A 126 5.77 -20.71 2.54
N ALA A 127 6.74 -20.85 3.43
CA ALA A 127 6.96 -22.06 4.20
C ALA A 127 6.06 -22.12 5.43
N GLY A 128 5.84 -20.98 6.08
CA GLY A 128 5.00 -20.87 7.26
C GLY A 128 4.44 -19.47 7.45
N ASN A 129 3.36 -19.39 8.21
CA ASN A 129 2.67 -18.15 8.52
C ASN A 129 2.17 -18.17 9.97
N LEU A 130 2.13 -17.01 10.59
CA LEU A 130 1.59 -16.81 11.93
C LEU A 130 0.76 -15.53 11.94
N ALA A 131 -0.57 -15.72 11.98
CA ALA A 131 -1.50 -14.62 12.10
C ALA A 131 -1.33 -13.92 13.46
N LEU A 132 -1.28 -12.59 13.45
CA LEU A 132 -1.20 -11.75 14.65
C LEU A 132 -2.46 -10.90 14.78
N SER A 133 -2.72 -10.41 15.99
CA SER A 133 -3.95 -9.71 16.36
C SER A 133 -4.03 -8.26 15.85
N SER A 134 -2.92 -7.70 15.36
CA SER A 134 -2.85 -6.38 14.72
C SER A 134 -1.71 -6.35 13.70
N ALA A 135 -1.47 -5.18 13.09
CA ALA A 135 -0.44 -5.00 12.09
C ALA A 135 0.96 -5.14 12.71
N ALA A 136 1.82 -5.96 12.09
CA ALA A 136 3.22 -6.08 12.48
C ALA A 136 4.07 -5.08 11.68
N LEU A 137 4.73 -4.16 12.37
CA LEU A 137 5.37 -2.97 11.77
C LEU A 137 6.89 -3.06 11.69
N GLY A 138 7.53 -3.74 12.63
CA GLY A 138 9.00 -3.90 12.67
C GLY A 138 9.38 -5.29 13.15
N ILE A 139 10.51 -5.80 12.65
CA ILE A 139 11.00 -7.14 12.98
C ILE A 139 12.52 -7.17 13.24
N ALA A 140 12.92 -7.92 14.25
CA ALA A 140 14.31 -8.36 14.44
C ALA A 140 14.36 -9.88 14.57
N VAL A 141 15.39 -10.51 14.01
CA VAL A 141 15.59 -11.97 14.08
C VAL A 141 16.98 -12.27 14.63
N ASP A 142 17.04 -13.20 15.57
CA ASP A 142 18.28 -13.74 16.12
C ASP A 142 18.16 -15.26 16.30
N GLY A 143 18.84 -16.00 15.42
CA GLY A 143 18.86 -17.46 15.44
C GLY A 143 17.47 -18.05 15.24
N GLU A 144 16.92 -18.66 16.29
CA GLU A 144 15.63 -19.36 16.30
C GLU A 144 14.45 -18.47 16.69
N TRP A 145 14.67 -17.16 16.88
CA TRP A 145 13.68 -16.25 17.46
C TRP A 145 13.44 -15.02 16.59
N ALA A 146 12.16 -14.69 16.40
CA ALA A 146 11.72 -13.45 15.80
C ALA A 146 11.00 -12.58 16.84
N TYR A 147 11.36 -11.30 16.86
CA TYR A 147 10.84 -10.27 17.74
C TYR A 147 10.09 -9.26 16.90
N ILE A 148 8.80 -9.09 17.14
CA ILE A 148 7.92 -8.33 16.27
C ILE A 148 7.23 -7.22 17.06
N ALA A 149 7.38 -5.99 16.58
CA ALA A 149 6.60 -4.86 17.02
C ALA A 149 5.20 -4.93 16.41
N ASN A 150 4.19 -5.23 17.23
CA ASN A 150 2.80 -5.40 16.80
C ASN A 150 1.97 -4.18 17.23
N GLU A 151 1.44 -3.43 16.26
CA GLU A 151 0.97 -2.05 16.38
C GLU A 151 0.11 -1.80 17.61
N ARG A 152 -0.88 -2.65 17.91
CA ARG A 152 -1.83 -2.41 19.02
C ARG A 152 -1.58 -3.26 20.23
N ASP A 153 -0.75 -4.30 20.10
CA ASP A 153 -0.66 -5.33 21.11
C ASP A 153 0.75 -5.52 21.68
N GLY A 154 1.71 -4.70 21.25
CA GLY A 154 3.07 -4.66 21.77
C GLY A 154 4.02 -5.69 21.17
N LEU A 155 4.94 -6.21 21.98
CA LEU A 155 5.97 -7.14 21.51
C LEU A 155 5.43 -8.57 21.37
N ARG A 156 5.72 -9.20 20.23
CA ARG A 156 5.49 -10.62 19.98
C ARG A 156 6.83 -11.34 19.86
N ILE A 157 6.99 -12.44 20.58
CA ILE A 157 8.19 -13.28 20.54
C ILE A 157 7.79 -14.64 19.98
N VAL A 158 8.36 -14.95 18.83
CA VAL A 158 7.97 -16.08 17.99
C VAL A 158 9.16 -17.01 17.87
N ASN A 159 8.93 -18.30 18.15
CA ASN A 159 9.90 -19.33 17.80
C ASN A 159 9.77 -19.65 16.31
N VAL A 160 10.88 -19.56 15.61
CA VAL A 160 11.01 -19.81 14.17
C VAL A 160 12.02 -20.91 13.86
N ASN A 161 12.34 -21.76 14.84
CA ASN A 161 13.25 -22.90 14.66
C ASN A 161 12.71 -23.91 13.63
N ASP A 162 11.38 -24.07 13.57
CA ASP A 162 10.70 -24.70 12.43
C ASP A 162 10.01 -23.60 11.61
N PRO A 163 10.64 -23.14 10.51
CA PRO A 163 10.07 -22.14 9.61
C PRO A 163 8.70 -22.49 9.05
N HIS A 164 8.35 -23.78 8.99
CA HIS A 164 7.03 -24.23 8.52
C HIS A 164 5.95 -24.16 9.59
N GLN A 165 6.34 -24.07 10.86
CA GLN A 165 5.44 -23.99 12.00
C GLN A 165 5.90 -22.92 12.98
N PRO A 166 5.90 -21.63 12.58
CA PRO A 166 6.20 -20.55 13.50
C PRO A 166 5.21 -20.55 14.65
N ARG A 167 5.71 -20.42 15.88
CA ARG A 167 4.89 -20.48 17.09
C ARG A 167 5.05 -19.20 17.88
N LEU A 168 3.93 -18.50 18.06
CA LEU A 168 3.86 -17.42 19.04
C LEU A 168 4.11 -18.02 20.43
N MET A 169 5.29 -17.76 20.98
CA MET A 169 5.64 -18.26 22.30
C MET A 169 5.15 -17.31 23.38
N ARG A 170 5.33 -16.00 23.17
CA ARG A 170 5.02 -14.98 24.17
C ARG A 170 4.47 -13.71 23.55
N SER A 171 3.54 -13.09 24.27
CA SER A 171 3.00 -11.77 24.00
C SER A 171 3.26 -10.89 25.22
N ILE A 172 3.83 -9.71 24.99
CA ILE A 172 4.05 -8.71 26.03
C ILE A 172 3.33 -7.46 25.57
N ASP A 173 2.33 -7.04 26.35
CA ASP A 173 1.66 -5.78 26.13
C ASP A 173 2.61 -4.64 26.52
N THR A 174 3.13 -3.96 25.50
CA THR A 174 3.98 -2.77 25.62
C THR A 174 3.24 -1.52 25.17
N GLY A 175 1.92 -1.59 25.02
CA GLY A 175 1.13 -0.62 24.27
C GLY A 175 1.49 -0.62 22.78
N MET A 176 1.25 0.52 22.11
CA MET A 176 1.48 0.60 20.68
C MET A 176 2.96 0.46 20.33
N ALA A 177 3.35 -0.54 19.53
CA ALA A 177 4.75 -0.79 19.17
C ALA A 177 5.01 -0.48 17.70
N TRP A 178 6.05 0.30 17.42
CA TRP A 178 6.40 0.74 16.07
C TRP A 178 7.63 0.02 15.52
N ASP A 179 8.65 -0.14 16.36
CA ASP A 179 9.94 -0.70 15.98
C ASP A 179 10.58 -1.47 17.15
N VAL A 180 11.49 -2.39 16.84
CA VAL A 180 12.20 -3.24 17.81
C VAL A 180 13.65 -3.46 17.42
N ALA A 181 14.56 -3.24 18.38
CA ALA A 181 15.98 -3.53 18.21
C ALA A 181 16.51 -4.42 19.32
N LEU A 182 17.52 -5.23 19.00
CA LEU A 182 18.15 -6.17 19.91
C LEU A 182 19.50 -5.64 20.41
N GLY A 183 19.73 -5.80 21.72
CA GLY A 183 21.08 -5.85 22.29
C GLY A 183 21.47 -7.29 22.61
N ASP A 184 22.57 -7.49 23.33
CA ASP A 184 23.13 -8.82 23.61
C ASP A 184 22.14 -9.79 24.29
N SER A 185 21.27 -9.27 25.16
CA SER A 185 20.35 -10.09 25.96
C SER A 185 18.99 -9.45 26.21
N TYR A 186 18.69 -8.36 25.50
CA TYR A 186 17.47 -7.59 25.69
C TYR A 186 16.94 -7.07 24.35
N ALA A 187 15.63 -6.88 24.29
CA ALA A 187 14.96 -6.16 23.20
C ALA A 187 14.49 -4.79 23.71
N VAL A 188 14.63 -3.77 22.86
CA VAL A 188 14.09 -2.42 23.10
C VAL A 188 12.95 -2.20 22.12
N VAL A 189 11.78 -1.89 22.65
CA VAL A 189 10.55 -1.68 21.87
C VAL A 189 10.22 -0.20 21.89
N ALA A 190 10.24 0.42 20.71
CA ALA A 190 9.85 1.81 20.51
C ALA A 190 8.32 1.90 20.42
N GLY A 191 7.74 2.75 21.27
CA GLY A 191 6.29 2.89 21.38
C GLY A 191 5.76 4.23 20.91
N SER A 192 4.62 4.21 20.22
CA SER A 192 3.92 5.41 19.78
C SER A 192 3.00 5.91 20.91
N TYR A 193 3.43 6.91 21.68
CA TYR A 193 2.75 7.43 22.89
C TYR A 193 2.59 6.44 24.05
N SER A 194 3.07 5.21 23.89
CA SER A 194 3.05 4.15 24.89
C SER A 194 4.34 4.06 25.69
N GLY A 195 5.40 4.80 25.33
CA GLY A 195 6.68 4.71 26.02
C GLY A 195 7.69 3.77 25.36
N VAL A 196 8.82 3.57 26.02
CA VAL A 196 9.87 2.62 25.60
C VAL A 196 9.87 1.47 26.58
N THR A 197 9.76 0.24 26.05
CA THR A 197 9.80 -0.96 26.88
C THR A 197 11.08 -1.74 26.63
N VAL A 198 11.77 -2.13 27.70
CA VAL A 198 12.96 -2.97 27.67
C VAL A 198 12.60 -4.35 28.19
N VAL A 199 12.90 -5.37 27.42
CA VAL A 199 12.53 -6.76 27.70
C VAL A 199 13.77 -7.63 27.75
N ASP A 200 13.93 -8.41 28.81
CA ASP A 200 14.91 -9.48 28.91
C ASP A 200 14.55 -10.58 27.91
N VAL A 201 15.45 -10.87 26.99
CA VAL A 201 15.30 -11.94 25.99
C VAL A 201 16.48 -12.91 26.03
N SER A 202 17.23 -12.94 27.15
CA SER A 202 18.28 -13.96 27.37
C SER A 202 17.74 -15.39 27.34
N ASP A 203 16.49 -15.56 27.78
CA ASP A 203 15.65 -16.74 27.54
C ASP A 203 14.36 -16.28 26.84
N PRO A 204 14.30 -16.31 25.49
CA PRO A 204 13.13 -15.84 24.74
C PRO A 204 11.85 -16.65 25.00
N ALA A 205 11.96 -17.86 25.58
CA ALA A 205 10.80 -18.63 26.02
C ALA A 205 10.23 -18.08 27.34
N ASN A 206 11.05 -17.42 28.17
CA ASN A 206 10.70 -16.82 29.45
C ASN A 206 11.09 -15.33 29.57
N PRO A 207 10.60 -14.48 28.65
CA PRO A 207 10.93 -13.08 28.63
C PRO A 207 10.31 -12.35 29.82
N ARG A 208 10.98 -11.29 30.24
CA ARG A 208 10.54 -10.46 31.36
C ARG A 208 10.71 -8.99 31.01
N VAL A 209 9.67 -8.20 31.22
CA VAL A 209 9.79 -6.73 31.17
C VAL A 209 10.75 -6.29 32.25
N LEU A 210 11.87 -5.69 31.84
CA LEU A 210 12.92 -5.19 32.71
C LEU A 210 12.63 -3.75 33.13
N ALA A 211 12.18 -2.92 32.18
CA ALA A 211 11.83 -1.54 32.42
C ALA A 211 10.76 -1.05 31.43
N HIS A 212 10.00 -0.05 31.88
CA HIS A 212 9.09 0.72 31.05
C HIS A 212 9.33 2.20 31.33
N LEU A 213 9.52 2.97 30.26
CA LEU A 213 9.84 4.39 30.31
C LEU A 213 8.70 5.15 29.65
N ASP A 214 7.88 5.82 30.46
CA ASP A 214 6.77 6.63 29.96
C ASP A 214 7.30 7.70 28.99
N SER A 215 6.69 7.78 27.80
CA SER A 215 7.01 8.78 26.78
C SER A 215 5.71 9.45 26.35
N ALA A 216 5.68 10.79 26.38
CA ALA A 216 4.58 11.56 25.79
C ALA A 216 4.75 11.75 24.27
N HIS A 217 5.73 11.07 23.67
CA HIS A 217 6.14 11.24 22.28
C HIS A 217 5.90 9.95 21.48
N ARG A 218 5.93 10.07 20.14
CA ARG A 218 5.94 8.93 19.25
C ARG A 218 7.37 8.51 19.01
N ASP A 219 7.78 7.39 19.57
CA ASP A 219 9.08 6.80 19.29
C ASP A 219 8.94 5.86 18.09
N LEU A 220 9.54 6.25 16.97
CA LEU A 220 9.28 5.64 15.66
C LEU A 220 10.40 4.72 15.17
N ALA A 221 11.63 4.94 15.64
CA ALA A 221 12.78 4.12 15.28
C ALA A 221 13.69 3.91 16.49
N VAL A 222 14.28 2.73 16.58
CA VAL A 222 15.24 2.38 17.63
C VAL A 222 16.47 1.68 17.06
N GLY A 223 17.65 2.07 17.56
CA GLY A 223 18.91 1.40 17.28
C GLY A 223 19.66 1.09 18.57
N VAL A 224 20.37 -0.03 18.61
CA VAL A 224 21.20 -0.43 19.76
C VAL A 224 22.65 -0.61 19.30
N SER A 225 23.57 0.07 19.95
CA SER A 225 25.01 -0.05 19.68
C SER A 225 25.83 0.34 20.90
N GLY A 226 26.97 -0.32 21.11
CA GLY A 226 27.93 0.06 22.16
C GLY A 226 27.38 0.05 23.59
N GLY A 227 26.30 -0.69 23.86
CA GLY A 227 25.61 -0.68 25.16
C GLY A 227 24.67 0.51 25.38
N TYR A 228 24.27 1.20 24.31
CA TYR A 228 23.31 2.29 24.33
C TYR A 228 22.12 2.01 23.40
N ALA A 229 20.96 2.52 23.77
CA ALA A 229 19.78 2.56 22.91
C ALA A 229 19.53 4.00 22.46
N TYR A 230 19.32 4.17 21.16
CA TYR A 230 19.09 5.43 20.49
C TYR A 230 17.66 5.41 19.94
N LEU A 231 16.85 6.41 20.28
CA LEU A 231 15.48 6.52 19.81
C LEU A 231 15.27 7.84 19.09
N ALA A 232 14.66 7.77 17.90
CA ALA A 232 14.18 8.92 17.16
C ALA A 232 12.65 8.97 17.26
N GLY A 233 12.11 10.11 17.66
CA GLY A 233 10.67 10.23 17.82
C GLY A 233 10.15 11.65 17.75
N ASP A 234 9.37 11.97 16.70
CA ASP A 234 8.68 13.24 16.43
C ASP A 234 9.39 14.45 17.06
N SER A 235 8.75 15.08 18.04
CA SER A 235 9.21 16.28 18.75
C SER A 235 10.15 15.97 19.91
N ALA A 236 10.42 14.70 20.23
CA ALA A 236 11.39 14.29 21.25
C ALA A 236 12.84 14.43 20.76
N GLY A 237 13.04 14.46 19.45
CA GLY A 237 14.36 14.45 18.85
C GLY A 237 15.07 13.10 19.05
N LEU A 238 16.38 13.13 19.28
CA LEU A 238 17.17 11.96 19.62
C LEU A 238 17.22 11.78 21.15
N ARG A 239 16.79 10.62 21.64
CA ARG A 239 16.94 10.22 23.04
C ARG A 239 17.95 9.09 23.16
N ILE A 240 18.82 9.17 24.16
CA ILE A 240 19.91 8.23 24.37
C ILE A 240 19.80 7.62 25.76
N PHE A 241 19.76 6.30 25.80
CA PHE A 241 19.65 5.52 27.03
C PHE A 241 20.89 4.67 27.22
N ASP A 242 21.50 4.77 28.39
CA ASP A 242 22.53 3.85 28.85
C ASP A 242 21.88 2.51 29.24
N MET A 243 22.34 1.45 28.59
CA MET A 243 21.83 0.09 28.74
C MET A 243 22.78 -0.80 29.55
N ALA A 244 23.75 -0.24 30.28
CA ALA A 244 24.61 -1.00 31.19
C ALA A 244 23.82 -1.77 32.25
N ASN A 245 22.64 -1.26 32.63
CA ASN A 245 21.64 -1.99 33.39
C ASN A 245 20.27 -1.90 32.69
N PRO A 246 19.89 -2.88 31.86
CA PRO A 246 18.62 -2.86 31.13
C PRO A 246 17.37 -2.91 32.02
N ALA A 247 17.50 -3.28 33.31
CA ALA A 247 16.43 -3.20 34.30
C ALA A 247 16.24 -1.81 34.92
N ASN A 248 17.17 -0.90 34.67
CA ASN A 248 17.07 0.50 35.07
C ASN A 248 17.78 1.38 34.02
N PRO A 249 17.30 1.37 32.77
CA PRO A 249 17.91 2.15 31.68
C PRO A 249 17.90 3.63 32.07
N GLN A 250 19.07 4.26 31.95
CA GLN A 250 19.20 5.67 32.31
C GLN A 250 19.17 6.51 31.05
N GLN A 251 18.20 7.42 30.93
CA GLN A 251 18.25 8.43 29.88
C GLN A 251 19.41 9.39 30.17
N VAL A 252 20.52 9.21 29.46
CA VAL A 252 21.74 10.00 29.66
C VAL A 252 21.72 11.30 28.87
N ALA A 253 20.91 11.36 27.80
CA ALA A 253 20.75 12.57 27.02
C ALA A 253 19.43 12.64 26.23
N THR A 254 19.04 13.89 25.93
CA THR A 254 18.05 14.22 24.90
C THR A 254 18.62 15.35 24.07
N LEU A 255 18.56 15.20 22.76
CA LEU A 255 19.06 16.16 21.81
C LEU A 255 17.92 16.56 20.89
N GLN A 256 17.62 17.86 20.90
CA GLN A 256 16.61 18.45 20.05
C GLN A 256 17.28 18.97 18.78
N GLY A 257 16.87 18.38 17.66
CA GLY A 257 17.37 18.71 16.34
C GLY A 257 16.40 19.56 15.53
N PRO A 258 16.81 19.97 14.31
CA PRO A 258 15.91 20.56 13.34
C PRO A 258 14.85 19.55 12.88
N GLY A 259 13.58 19.95 12.84
CA GLY A 259 12.46 19.14 12.33
C GLY A 259 12.01 18.00 13.26
N SER A 260 10.92 17.33 12.88
CA SER A 260 10.44 16.11 13.55
C SER A 260 11.29 14.92 13.14
N THR A 261 11.59 14.02 14.07
CA THR A 261 12.52 12.91 13.82
C THR A 261 11.81 11.57 13.67
N CYS A 262 12.07 10.87 12.57
CA CYS A 262 11.30 9.68 12.21
C CYS A 262 12.17 8.46 11.87
N GLY A 263 13.49 8.57 11.90
CA GLY A 263 14.42 7.49 11.54
C GLY A 263 15.84 7.79 11.99
N LEU A 264 16.67 6.77 12.12
CA LEU A 264 18.07 6.89 12.51
C LEU A 264 18.92 5.77 11.90
N ALA A 265 20.22 6.02 11.80
CA ALA A 265 21.25 5.03 11.51
C ALA A 265 22.37 5.19 12.53
N VAL A 266 22.87 4.07 13.08
CA VAL A 266 23.89 4.04 14.14
C VAL A 266 25.15 3.40 13.60
N ASP A 267 26.28 4.10 13.71
CA ASP A 267 27.60 3.61 13.32
C ASP A 267 28.63 3.93 14.43
N GLY A 268 28.86 2.96 15.32
CA GLY A 268 29.77 3.10 16.45
C GLY A 268 29.49 4.35 17.30
N ASP A 269 30.44 5.29 17.30
CA ASP A 269 30.37 6.56 18.05
C ASP A 269 29.59 7.67 17.32
N ARG A 270 28.82 7.32 16.28
CA ARG A 270 28.09 8.27 15.43
C ARG A 270 26.63 7.84 15.26
N VAL A 271 25.73 8.81 15.32
CA VAL A 271 24.31 8.60 14.99
C VAL A 271 23.89 9.63 13.96
N TYR A 272 23.29 9.16 12.89
CA TYR A 272 22.66 10.00 11.88
C TYR A 272 21.16 9.91 12.09
N VAL A 273 20.50 11.06 12.19
CA VAL A 273 19.07 11.11 12.47
C VAL A 273 18.39 11.83 11.31
N ARG A 274 17.20 11.33 10.94
CA ARG A 274 16.37 11.91 9.89
C ARG A 274 15.41 12.92 10.50
N GLY A 275 15.55 14.19 10.13
CA GLY A 275 14.60 15.26 10.44
C GLY A 275 13.70 15.49 9.23
N GLU A 276 12.43 15.07 9.31
CA GLU A 276 11.48 14.94 8.19
C GLU A 276 11.58 16.09 7.16
N SER A 277 11.39 17.34 7.60
CA SER A 277 11.48 18.56 6.77
C SER A 277 12.80 19.34 6.88
N ALA A 278 13.76 18.83 7.65
CA ALA A 278 15.01 19.50 7.95
C ALA A 278 16.26 18.78 7.41
N GLY A 279 16.09 17.63 6.75
CA GLY A 279 17.16 16.82 6.20
C GLY A 279 17.76 15.88 7.24
N VAL A 280 19.08 15.77 7.27
CA VAL A 280 19.80 14.81 8.13
C VAL A 280 20.80 15.53 9.01
N TRP A 281 20.93 15.05 10.24
CA TRP A 281 21.83 15.62 11.24
C TRP A 281 22.76 14.53 11.75
N ALA A 282 24.05 14.86 11.79
CA ALA A 282 25.10 14.00 12.32
C ALA A 282 25.32 14.34 13.79
N VAL A 283 25.29 13.31 14.62
CA VAL A 283 25.44 13.41 16.06
C VAL A 283 26.68 12.64 16.48
N ASP A 284 27.63 13.34 17.10
CA ASP A 284 28.74 12.70 17.80
C ASP A 284 28.22 12.16 19.13
N VAL A 285 28.33 10.84 19.28
CA VAL A 285 27.96 10.09 20.49
C VAL A 285 29.16 9.37 21.11
N SER A 286 30.39 9.78 20.82
CA SER A 286 31.60 9.30 21.52
C SER A 286 31.53 9.53 23.04
N GLN A 287 30.72 10.50 23.47
CA GLN A 287 30.25 10.67 24.84
C GLN A 287 28.72 10.67 24.86
N PRO A 288 28.06 9.50 25.00
CA PRO A 288 26.60 9.38 24.90
C PRO A 288 25.81 10.24 25.90
N ALA A 289 26.41 10.58 27.04
CA ALA A 289 25.83 11.49 28.04
C ALA A 289 25.97 12.98 27.68
N ARG A 290 26.74 13.32 26.65
CA ARG A 290 26.99 14.67 26.16
C ARG A 290 26.99 14.69 24.63
N PRO A 291 25.92 14.18 23.97
CA PRO A 291 25.87 14.10 22.53
C PRO A 291 25.86 15.50 21.93
N GLN A 292 26.46 15.64 20.75
CA GLN A 292 26.52 16.92 20.07
C GLN A 292 26.08 16.78 18.63
N ILE A 293 25.16 17.65 18.21
CA ILE A 293 24.90 17.84 16.79
C ILE A 293 26.15 18.50 16.22
N VAL A 294 26.93 17.75 15.46
CA VAL A 294 28.17 18.24 14.88
C VAL A 294 27.97 18.77 13.47
N ALA A 295 26.92 18.32 12.78
CA ALA A 295 26.46 18.90 11.52
C ALA A 295 24.96 18.67 11.30
N ALA A 296 24.35 19.53 10.49
CA ALA A 296 23.01 19.34 9.93
C ALA A 296 23.06 19.72 8.46
N GLN A 297 22.58 18.82 7.61
CA GLN A 297 22.55 18.98 6.17
C GLN A 297 21.09 18.93 5.71
N GLN A 298 20.63 20.05 5.18
CA GLN A 298 19.29 20.14 4.60
C GLN A 298 19.23 19.33 3.30
N MET A 299 18.14 18.57 3.14
CA MET A 299 17.78 17.87 1.91
C MET A 299 16.64 18.62 1.20
N PRO A 300 16.51 18.50 -0.13
CA PRO A 300 15.29 18.87 -0.82
C PRO A 300 14.09 18.07 -0.28
N GLY A 301 12.88 18.64 -0.31
CA GLY A 301 11.66 17.95 0.13
C GLY A 301 11.72 17.33 1.53
N LEU A 302 11.05 16.18 1.68
CA LEU A 302 11.11 15.37 2.90
C LEU A 302 12.26 14.37 2.82
N SER A 303 13.04 14.22 3.87
CA SER A 303 13.99 13.12 3.96
C SER A 303 13.24 11.81 4.25
N MET A 304 13.57 10.75 3.51
CA MET A 304 12.83 9.49 3.53
C MET A 304 13.71 8.32 3.99
N GLY A 305 14.61 7.82 3.14
CA GLY A 305 15.51 6.72 3.46
C GLY A 305 16.84 7.21 4.03
N LEU A 306 17.46 6.39 4.88
CA LEU A 306 18.76 6.66 5.47
C LEU A 306 19.54 5.35 5.61
N ASP A 307 20.75 5.30 5.07
CA ASP A 307 21.68 4.20 5.30
C ASP A 307 23.13 4.68 5.37
N ILE A 308 24.00 3.92 6.04
CA ILE A 308 25.42 4.23 6.21
C ILE A 308 26.29 3.01 5.88
N ASP A 309 27.30 3.23 5.03
CA ASP A 309 28.34 2.24 4.75
C ASP A 309 29.73 2.89 4.87
N GLY A 310 30.43 2.55 5.95
CA GLY A 310 31.71 3.14 6.30
C GLY A 310 31.65 4.67 6.44
N GLU A 311 32.42 5.38 5.64
CA GLU A 311 32.52 6.85 5.68
C GLU A 311 31.48 7.57 4.81
N ARG A 312 30.43 6.87 4.37
CA ARG A 312 29.44 7.42 3.43
C ARG A 312 28.04 7.29 3.99
N LEU A 313 27.31 8.39 3.94
CA LEU A 313 25.91 8.44 4.30
C LEU A 313 25.05 8.61 3.05
N TYR A 314 24.01 7.80 2.95
CA TYR A 314 23.11 7.74 1.83
C TYR A 314 21.72 8.17 2.29
N VAL A 315 21.19 9.22 1.67
CA VAL A 315 19.92 9.82 2.08
C VAL A 315 19.04 9.93 0.86
N THR A 316 17.80 9.47 0.96
CA THR A 316 16.82 9.69 -0.11
C THR A 316 15.85 10.80 0.26
N ASP A 317 15.39 11.52 -0.76
CA ASP A 317 14.46 12.61 -0.60
C ASP A 317 13.11 12.38 -1.29
N GLY A 318 12.12 13.19 -0.87
CA GLY A 318 10.77 13.19 -1.41
C GLY A 318 10.64 13.86 -2.78
N GLU A 319 11.71 14.47 -3.29
CA GLU A 319 11.77 15.02 -4.66
C GLU A 319 12.33 13.99 -5.66
N GLY A 320 12.78 12.84 -5.18
CA GLY A 320 13.23 11.71 -5.98
C GLY A 320 14.74 11.67 -6.22
N SER A 321 15.55 11.95 -5.22
CA SER A 321 17.01 11.85 -5.33
C SER A 321 17.62 10.95 -4.26
N LEU A 322 18.73 10.28 -4.62
CA LEU A 322 19.72 9.77 -3.67
C LEU A 322 20.82 10.82 -3.50
N HIS A 323 21.08 11.23 -2.27
CA HIS A 323 22.21 12.07 -1.91
C HIS A 323 23.29 11.22 -1.25
N ILE A 324 24.52 11.39 -1.72
CA ILE A 324 25.71 10.77 -1.12
C ILE A 324 26.48 11.86 -0.38
N LEU A 325 26.63 11.68 0.92
CA LEU A 325 27.30 12.63 1.79
C LEU A 325 28.63 12.06 2.28
N ASP A 326 29.63 12.93 2.41
CA ASP A 326 30.89 12.59 3.09
C ASP A 326 30.64 12.57 4.59
N ALA A 327 30.74 11.39 5.17
CA ALA A 327 30.58 11.13 6.59
C ALA A 327 31.92 10.74 7.26
N SER A 328 33.05 10.88 6.55
CA SER A 328 34.38 10.59 7.11
C SER A 328 34.67 11.45 8.35
N GLU A 329 34.32 12.73 8.27
CA GLU A 329 34.32 13.70 9.37
C GLU A 329 32.88 14.21 9.63
N PRO A 330 32.18 13.69 10.64
CA PRO A 330 30.77 14.04 10.89
C PRO A 330 30.49 15.54 11.09
N ALA A 331 31.48 16.30 11.58
CA ALA A 331 31.38 17.76 11.73
C ALA A 331 31.44 18.53 10.40
N GLN A 332 31.84 17.87 9.31
CA GLN A 332 31.93 18.41 7.96
C GLN A 332 31.02 17.63 7.00
N LEU A 333 29.85 17.22 7.49
CA LEU A 333 28.86 16.51 6.68
C LEU A 333 28.47 17.36 5.47
N THR A 334 28.86 16.92 4.28
CA THR A 334 28.64 17.64 3.03
C THR A 334 28.11 16.70 1.96
N VAL A 335 27.20 17.20 1.13
CA VAL A 335 26.74 16.47 -0.06
C VAL A 335 27.87 16.43 -1.08
N LEU A 336 28.39 15.24 -1.36
CA LEU A 336 29.39 15.02 -2.40
C LEU A 336 28.75 15.06 -3.79
N SER A 337 27.59 14.41 -3.90
CA SER A 337 26.82 14.35 -5.13
C SER A 337 25.36 13.98 -4.85
N SER A 338 24.52 14.19 -5.85
CA SER A 338 23.13 13.73 -5.86
C SER A 338 22.90 12.96 -7.15
N LEU A 339 22.25 11.82 -7.05
CA LEU A 339 21.78 11.02 -8.17
C LEU A 339 20.26 11.16 -8.26
N PRO A 340 19.73 11.86 -9.30
CA PRO A 340 18.31 11.87 -9.56
C PRO A 340 17.80 10.45 -9.85
N SER A 341 16.65 10.13 -9.26
CA SER A 341 15.86 8.93 -9.49
C SER A 341 14.51 9.34 -10.08
N PRO A 342 13.84 8.49 -10.87
CA PRO A 342 12.45 8.73 -11.22
C PRO A 342 11.57 8.57 -9.97
N GLY A 343 10.81 9.62 -9.62
CA GLY A 343 9.86 9.60 -8.49
C GLY A 343 10.50 9.66 -7.10
N ALA A 344 9.68 9.96 -6.08
CA ALA A 344 10.12 10.05 -4.68
C ALA A 344 10.74 8.72 -4.21
N VAL A 345 11.83 8.70 -3.43
CA VAL A 345 12.51 7.45 -3.05
C VAL A 345 12.37 7.22 -1.55
N TRP A 346 11.78 6.10 -1.13
CA TRP A 346 11.38 5.86 0.26
C TRP A 346 12.43 5.17 1.13
N ALA A 347 13.08 4.14 0.60
CA ALA A 347 14.14 3.44 1.30
C ALA A 347 15.38 3.31 0.42
N VAL A 348 16.53 3.32 1.09
CA VAL A 348 17.85 3.03 0.52
C VAL A 348 18.50 1.96 1.38
N THR A 349 19.20 1.02 0.74
CA THR A 349 20.24 0.24 1.40
C THR A 349 21.49 0.20 0.52
N VAL A 350 22.66 0.13 1.14
CA VAL A 350 23.96 0.12 0.48
C VAL A 350 24.76 -1.10 0.87
N ARG A 351 25.46 -1.67 -0.11
CA ARG A 351 26.41 -2.76 0.13
C ARG A 351 27.69 -2.52 -0.67
N GLY A 352 28.72 -2.03 0.00
CA GLY A 352 30.01 -1.74 -0.60
C GLY A 352 29.92 -0.60 -1.62
N GLN A 353 29.93 -0.97 -2.90
CA GLN A 353 29.96 0.01 -4.01
C GLN A 353 28.62 0.17 -4.71
N THR A 354 27.55 -0.40 -4.16
CA THR A 354 26.23 -0.44 -4.80
C THR A 354 25.15 0.02 -3.85
N ALA A 355 24.34 0.98 -4.30
CA ALA A 355 23.14 1.43 -3.60
C ALA A 355 21.89 0.87 -4.28
N PHE A 356 20.91 0.47 -3.47
CA PHE A 356 19.62 -0.06 -3.90
C PHE A 356 18.53 0.86 -3.38
N LEU A 357 17.75 1.40 -4.30
CA LEU A 357 16.75 2.43 -4.03
C LEU A 357 15.36 1.94 -4.39
N SER A 358 14.39 2.30 -3.57
CA SER A 358 12.98 2.03 -3.82
C SER A 358 12.22 3.33 -4.09
N ALA A 359 11.69 3.50 -5.30
CA ALA A 359 10.82 4.63 -5.61
C ALA A 359 9.37 4.40 -5.16
N HIS A 360 8.71 5.48 -4.79
CA HIS A 360 7.34 5.63 -4.37
C HIS A 360 6.47 5.96 -5.58
N TRP A 361 5.33 5.26 -5.70
CA TRP A 361 4.25 5.53 -6.66
C TRP A 361 4.77 5.52 -8.11
N GLY A 362 5.07 4.30 -8.59
CA GLY A 362 5.81 4.14 -9.85
C GLY A 362 6.65 2.88 -9.94
N GLY A 363 6.94 2.25 -8.80
CA GLY A 363 7.61 0.95 -8.70
C GLY A 363 9.11 0.93 -8.94
N ASP A 364 9.72 1.97 -9.49
CA ASP A 364 11.11 1.91 -9.97
C ASP A 364 12.08 1.44 -8.88
N PHE A 365 12.72 0.29 -9.14
CA PHE A 365 13.84 -0.19 -8.34
C PHE A 365 15.11 0.25 -9.04
N VAL A 366 15.83 1.18 -8.41
CA VAL A 366 17.04 1.77 -8.98
C VAL A 366 18.25 1.17 -8.28
N ILE A 367 19.19 0.69 -9.09
CA ILE A 367 20.49 0.25 -8.63
C ILE A 367 21.51 1.25 -9.14
N ALA A 368 22.33 1.75 -8.22
CA ALA A 368 23.32 2.77 -8.52
C ALA A 368 24.75 2.30 -8.17
N ASP A 369 25.69 2.64 -9.05
CA ASP A 369 27.11 2.70 -8.74
C ASP A 369 27.34 3.85 -7.77
N VAL A 370 27.91 3.53 -6.62
CA VAL A 370 28.35 4.51 -5.64
C VAL A 370 29.84 4.34 -5.29
N ALA A 371 30.60 3.64 -6.13
CA ALA A 371 32.04 3.44 -5.97
C ALA A 371 32.82 4.77 -6.02
N ASP A 372 32.46 5.64 -6.96
CA ASP A 372 32.89 7.04 -6.97
C ASP A 372 31.78 7.92 -6.40
N PRO A 373 31.87 8.33 -5.13
CA PRO A 373 30.82 9.11 -4.47
C PRO A 373 30.68 10.53 -5.05
N ALA A 374 31.64 11.00 -5.87
CA ALA A 374 31.52 12.28 -6.58
C ALA A 374 30.78 12.15 -7.91
N HIS A 375 30.72 10.94 -8.49
CA HIS A 375 30.10 10.66 -9.77
C HIS A 375 29.27 9.37 -9.73
N PRO A 376 28.24 9.30 -8.85
CA PRO A 376 27.36 8.15 -8.83
C PRO A 376 26.61 8.06 -10.16
N ALA A 377 26.32 6.83 -10.56
CA ALA A 377 25.63 6.57 -11.81
C ALA A 377 24.60 5.48 -11.60
N VAL A 378 23.42 5.64 -12.22
CA VAL A 378 22.47 4.54 -12.31
C VAL A 378 23.12 3.42 -13.12
N PHE A 379 23.28 2.26 -12.50
CA PHE A 379 23.65 1.02 -13.18
C PHE A 379 22.48 0.52 -14.00
N ALA A 380 21.32 0.45 -13.37
CA ALA A 380 20.07 0.02 -13.96
C ALA A 380 18.91 0.63 -13.18
N ALA A 381 17.87 1.02 -13.91
CA ALA A 381 16.55 1.21 -13.34
C ALA A 381 15.68 0.08 -13.89
N MET A 382 15.03 -0.66 -13.01
CA MET A 382 13.96 -1.55 -13.44
C MET A 382 12.69 -0.72 -13.44
N ASP A 383 12.19 -0.41 -14.64
CA ASP A 383 10.84 0.12 -14.83
C ASP A 383 9.88 -0.94 -14.30
N MET A 384 9.17 -0.54 -13.26
CA MET A 384 8.26 -1.39 -12.53
C MET A 384 6.90 -0.72 -12.69
N PRO A 385 6.21 -0.94 -13.81
CA PRO A 385 5.23 -0.01 -14.38
C PRO A 385 4.40 0.74 -13.33
N GLY A 386 4.49 2.07 -13.36
CA GLY A 386 3.73 3.02 -12.53
C GLY A 386 2.22 2.97 -12.75
N HIS A 387 1.47 3.99 -12.30
CA HIS A 387 -0.01 4.03 -12.12
C HIS A 387 -0.89 3.61 -13.31
N VAL A 388 -0.83 2.34 -13.68
CA VAL A 388 -1.73 1.70 -14.64
C VAL A 388 -3.01 1.38 -13.91
N TRP A 389 -4.09 2.07 -14.28
CA TRP A 389 -5.41 1.87 -13.67
C TRP A 389 -6.17 0.71 -14.31
N GLN A 390 -5.94 0.45 -15.61
CA GLN A 390 -6.52 -0.70 -16.32
C GLN A 390 -5.57 -1.21 -17.40
N ILE A 391 -5.69 -2.51 -17.70
CA ILE A 391 -4.93 -3.21 -18.73
C ILE A 391 -5.93 -3.89 -19.68
N ALA A 392 -5.77 -3.70 -20.99
CA ALA A 392 -6.40 -4.54 -22.00
C ALA A 392 -5.33 -5.40 -22.69
N VAL A 393 -5.63 -6.67 -22.94
CA VAL A 393 -4.70 -7.60 -23.61
C VAL A 393 -5.33 -8.07 -24.91
N ALA A 394 -4.61 -7.93 -26.02
CA ALA A 394 -5.00 -8.49 -27.31
C ALA A 394 -3.82 -9.24 -27.93
N GLY A 395 -3.96 -10.57 -28.01
CA GLY A 395 -2.95 -11.46 -28.58
C GLY A 395 -1.61 -11.39 -27.83
N ALA A 396 -0.60 -10.82 -28.48
CA ALA A 396 0.76 -10.70 -27.96
C ALA A 396 1.04 -9.36 -27.27
N HIS A 397 0.07 -8.44 -27.20
CA HIS A 397 0.29 -7.09 -26.67
C HIS A 397 -0.66 -6.75 -25.54
N ALA A 398 -0.14 -6.00 -24.57
CA ALA A 398 -0.89 -5.36 -23.50
C ALA A 398 -0.90 -3.84 -23.72
N TYR A 399 -2.04 -3.24 -23.44
CA TYR A 399 -2.32 -1.82 -23.61
C TYR A 399 -2.65 -1.24 -22.24
N LEU A 400 -1.92 -0.22 -21.83
CA LEU A 400 -1.95 0.29 -20.47
C LEU A 400 -2.18 1.80 -20.52
N ALA A 401 -3.32 2.24 -19.97
CA ALA A 401 -3.60 3.66 -19.77
C ALA A 401 -3.06 4.05 -18.38
N ASP A 402 -2.23 5.08 -18.32
CA ASP A 402 -1.71 5.62 -17.06
C ASP A 402 -2.35 6.96 -16.68
N TRP A 403 -2.30 7.29 -15.39
CA TRP A 403 -2.84 8.52 -14.85
C TRP A 403 -2.19 9.79 -15.45
N ASP A 404 -0.96 9.69 -15.95
CA ASP A 404 -0.20 10.82 -16.48
C ASP A 404 -0.54 11.15 -17.94
N GLY A 405 -1.54 10.47 -18.51
CA GLY A 405 -2.04 10.73 -19.85
C GLY A 405 -1.25 10.01 -20.93
N TYR A 406 -0.83 8.76 -20.68
CA TYR A 406 -0.20 7.93 -21.69
C TYR A 406 -0.90 6.60 -21.91
N LEU A 407 -0.94 6.18 -23.17
CA LEU A 407 -1.20 4.82 -23.58
C LEU A 407 0.14 4.16 -23.88
N HIS A 408 0.48 3.13 -23.11
CA HIS A 408 1.65 2.27 -23.35
C HIS A 408 1.22 0.99 -24.05
N ILE A 409 2.04 0.51 -24.97
CA ILE A 409 1.86 -0.77 -25.64
C ILE A 409 3.07 -1.64 -25.35
N VAL A 410 2.83 -2.81 -24.78
CA VAL A 410 3.86 -3.72 -24.27
C VAL A 410 3.71 -5.07 -24.96
N ASP A 411 4.79 -5.59 -25.54
CA ASP A 411 4.87 -6.97 -25.99
C ASP A 411 4.91 -7.90 -24.76
N VAL A 412 3.92 -8.78 -24.68
CA VAL A 412 3.71 -9.77 -23.63
C VAL A 412 3.75 -11.21 -24.17
N ALA A 413 4.22 -11.43 -25.41
CA ALA A 413 4.38 -12.76 -26.00
C ALA A 413 5.31 -13.66 -25.18
N ARG A 414 6.23 -13.06 -24.41
CA ARG A 414 7.10 -13.74 -23.45
C ARG A 414 6.92 -13.11 -22.06
N PRO A 415 6.05 -13.67 -21.21
CA PRO A 415 5.76 -13.10 -19.90
C PRO A 415 6.98 -12.92 -18.98
N ALA A 416 8.06 -13.66 -19.20
CA ALA A 416 9.31 -13.53 -18.45
C ALA A 416 10.14 -12.28 -18.85
N VAL A 417 9.88 -11.68 -20.01
CA VAL A 417 10.62 -10.53 -20.57
C VAL A 417 9.67 -9.63 -21.36
N PRO A 418 8.72 -8.93 -20.69
CA PRO A 418 7.86 -7.96 -21.37
C PRO A 418 8.70 -6.77 -21.88
N ALA A 419 8.29 -6.18 -23.01
CA ALA A 419 9.01 -5.07 -23.61
C ALA A 419 8.05 -3.96 -24.06
N LEU A 420 8.29 -2.71 -23.65
CA LEU A 420 7.57 -1.55 -24.18
C LEU A 420 7.89 -1.43 -25.68
N VAL A 421 6.86 -1.53 -26.53
CA VAL A 421 6.99 -1.43 -27.98
C VAL A 421 6.56 -0.08 -28.52
N GLY A 422 5.61 0.60 -27.87
CA GLY A 422 5.16 1.93 -28.28
C GLY A 422 4.46 2.70 -27.17
N ARG A 423 4.32 4.00 -27.39
CA ARG A 423 3.70 4.93 -26.44
C ARG A 423 3.01 6.07 -27.18
N LEU A 424 1.84 6.48 -26.70
CA LEU A 424 1.10 7.65 -27.18
C LEU A 424 0.69 8.52 -25.98
N SER A 425 0.95 9.82 -26.05
CA SER A 425 0.47 10.80 -25.05
C SER A 425 -0.89 11.36 -25.43
N PHE A 426 -1.74 11.62 -24.45
CA PHE A 426 -3.03 12.29 -24.58
C PHE A 426 -3.26 13.27 -23.42
N ALA A 427 -4.33 14.07 -23.51
CA ALA A 427 -4.71 15.00 -22.44
C ALA A 427 -5.64 14.30 -21.45
N GLY A 428 -5.51 14.63 -20.17
CA GLY A 428 -6.27 14.00 -19.08
C GLY A 428 -5.65 12.70 -18.57
N GLU A 429 -6.37 12.03 -17.67
CA GLU A 429 -5.91 10.86 -16.93
C GLU A 429 -6.39 9.55 -17.58
N GLY A 430 -5.52 8.56 -17.71
CA GLY A 430 -5.89 7.25 -18.25
C GLY A 430 -6.56 6.36 -17.20
N TYR A 431 -7.87 6.15 -17.33
CA TYR A 431 -8.67 5.34 -16.40
C TYR A 431 -9.06 3.97 -16.94
N GLY A 432 -9.14 3.83 -18.26
CA GLY A 432 -9.55 2.58 -18.89
C GLY A 432 -9.20 2.45 -20.37
N VAL A 433 -9.20 1.21 -20.86
CA VAL A 433 -8.92 0.86 -22.26
C VAL A 433 -9.74 -0.36 -22.71
N ALA A 434 -10.37 -0.25 -23.87
CA ALA A 434 -11.03 -1.35 -24.57
C ALA A 434 -10.53 -1.47 -26.01
N LEU A 435 -10.61 -2.67 -26.60
CA LEU A 435 -10.05 -2.97 -27.93
C LEU A 435 -11.11 -3.56 -28.86
N ALA A 436 -11.15 -3.08 -30.10
CA ALA A 436 -11.85 -3.73 -31.21
C ALA A 436 -10.89 -3.87 -32.40
N GLY A 437 -10.34 -5.08 -32.56
CA GLY A 437 -9.32 -5.34 -33.59
C GLY A 437 -8.08 -4.48 -33.38
N ASP A 438 -7.75 -3.66 -34.37
CA ASP A 438 -6.57 -2.78 -34.38
C ASP A 438 -6.85 -1.38 -33.81
N VAL A 439 -7.99 -1.19 -33.13
CA VAL A 439 -8.39 0.10 -32.54
C VAL A 439 -8.50 -0.03 -31.03
N ALA A 440 -7.85 0.88 -30.31
CA ALA A 440 -7.96 1.06 -28.87
C ALA A 440 -8.85 2.27 -28.53
N TYR A 441 -9.73 2.10 -27.56
CA TYR A 441 -10.63 3.10 -27.02
C TYR A 441 -10.19 3.37 -25.59
N VAL A 442 -9.67 4.57 -25.32
CA VAL A 442 -9.06 4.93 -24.03
C VAL A 442 -9.97 5.92 -23.32
N ALA A 443 -10.40 5.57 -22.11
CA ALA A 443 -11.04 6.47 -21.16
C ALA A 443 -9.97 7.42 -20.59
N ALA A 444 -9.89 8.62 -21.16
CA ALA A 444 -8.84 9.60 -20.90
C ALA A 444 -9.28 10.68 -19.89
N GLY A 445 -10.15 10.35 -18.94
CA GLY A 445 -10.52 11.25 -17.85
C GLY A 445 -11.10 12.55 -18.38
N SER A 446 -10.48 13.67 -17.98
CA SER A 446 -10.85 15.01 -18.46
C SER A 446 -10.64 15.22 -19.98
N GLY A 447 -9.93 14.32 -20.66
CA GLY A 447 -9.73 14.31 -22.11
C GLY A 447 -10.83 13.61 -22.92
N GLY A 448 -11.83 13.01 -22.28
CA GLY A 448 -12.93 12.31 -22.94
C GLY A 448 -12.58 10.87 -23.35
N LEU A 449 -13.26 10.35 -24.38
CA LEU A 449 -12.94 9.05 -24.98
C LEU A 449 -11.99 9.26 -26.17
N LEU A 450 -10.78 8.73 -26.05
CA LEU A 450 -9.77 8.75 -27.11
C LEU A 450 -9.84 7.48 -27.96
N VAL A 451 -9.87 7.62 -29.28
CA VAL A 451 -9.84 6.50 -30.23
C VAL A 451 -8.46 6.47 -30.89
N VAL A 452 -7.78 5.33 -30.83
CA VAL A 452 -6.37 5.18 -31.20
C VAL A 452 -6.19 4.02 -32.16
N ASP A 453 -5.46 4.25 -33.25
CA ASP A 453 -4.96 3.20 -34.12
C ASP A 453 -3.75 2.54 -33.47
N VAL A 454 -3.84 1.23 -33.30
CA VAL A 454 -2.79 0.39 -32.73
C VAL A 454 -2.39 -0.77 -33.66
N ALA A 455 -2.70 -0.67 -34.96
CA ALA A 455 -2.31 -1.65 -35.97
C ALA A 455 -0.79 -1.84 -36.08
N ASP A 456 -0.03 -0.75 -35.88
CA ASP A 456 1.40 -0.79 -35.62
C ASP A 456 1.66 -0.44 -34.14
N PRO A 457 1.85 -1.45 -33.27
CA PRO A 457 2.14 -1.25 -31.85
C PRO A 457 3.34 -0.35 -31.55
N ALA A 458 4.28 -0.20 -32.49
CA ALA A 458 5.44 0.66 -32.30
C ALA A 458 5.15 2.14 -32.62
N HIS A 459 4.08 2.42 -33.36
CA HIS A 459 3.71 3.77 -33.81
C HIS A 459 2.20 4.03 -33.63
N PRO A 460 1.66 3.94 -32.40
CA PRO A 460 0.26 4.25 -32.15
C PRO A 460 -0.04 5.73 -32.42
N HIS A 461 -1.23 6.02 -32.94
CA HIS A 461 -1.65 7.40 -33.17
C HIS A 461 -3.16 7.58 -32.99
N THR A 462 -3.55 8.77 -32.53
CA THR A 462 -4.95 9.13 -32.32
C THR A 462 -5.69 9.21 -33.65
N LEU A 463 -6.83 8.52 -33.73
CA LEU A 463 -7.80 8.60 -34.82
C LEU A 463 -8.84 9.69 -34.56
N ALA A 464 -9.41 9.72 -33.36
CA ALA A 464 -10.45 10.65 -32.96
C ALA A 464 -10.47 10.89 -31.45
N VAL A 465 -11.13 11.97 -31.03
CA VAL A 465 -11.47 12.28 -29.64
C VAL A 465 -12.97 12.53 -29.57
N TYR A 466 -13.64 11.86 -28.65
CA TYR A 466 -15.04 12.08 -28.32
C TYR A 466 -15.12 12.77 -26.95
N GLU A 467 -15.49 14.05 -26.97
CA GLU A 467 -15.57 14.89 -25.76
C GLU A 467 -16.87 14.64 -24.99
N THR A 468 -16.75 14.62 -23.66
CA THR A 468 -17.83 14.54 -22.68
C THR A 468 -17.79 15.76 -21.77
N ALA A 469 -18.90 16.07 -21.08
CA ALA A 469 -18.93 17.20 -20.14
C ALA A 469 -18.33 16.84 -18.77
N GLY A 470 -18.25 15.55 -18.44
CA GLY A 470 -17.60 15.00 -17.24
C GLY A 470 -16.44 14.07 -17.60
N ASP A 471 -15.65 13.71 -16.60
CA ASP A 471 -14.48 12.85 -16.79
C ASP A 471 -14.88 11.43 -17.19
N VAL A 472 -14.18 10.88 -18.20
CA VAL A 472 -14.40 9.51 -18.65
C VAL A 472 -13.55 8.54 -17.83
N HIS A 473 -14.22 7.73 -17.03
CA HIS A 473 -13.60 6.78 -16.11
C HIS A 473 -13.50 5.37 -16.68
N ASP A 474 -14.34 5.01 -17.65
CA ASP A 474 -14.29 3.68 -18.25
C ASP A 474 -14.97 3.59 -19.61
N VAL A 475 -14.60 2.55 -20.37
CA VAL A 475 -15.22 2.21 -21.64
C VAL A 475 -15.36 0.70 -21.81
N ALA A 476 -16.54 0.24 -22.20
CA ALA A 476 -16.81 -1.13 -22.62
C ALA A 476 -17.36 -1.16 -24.05
N LEU A 477 -17.08 -2.25 -24.79
CA LEU A 477 -17.49 -2.38 -26.18
C LEU A 477 -18.49 -3.52 -26.37
N THR A 478 -19.52 -3.30 -27.21
CA THR A 478 -20.42 -4.35 -27.69
C THR A 478 -20.77 -4.11 -29.15
N GLY A 479 -20.29 -4.99 -30.03
CA GLY A 479 -20.38 -4.78 -31.48
C GLY A 479 -19.74 -3.46 -31.91
N ASP A 480 -20.51 -2.61 -32.60
CA ASP A 480 -20.09 -1.30 -33.07
C ASP A 480 -20.36 -0.17 -32.05
N LEU A 481 -20.64 -0.51 -30.79
CA LEU A 481 -20.94 0.45 -29.73
C LEU A 481 -19.82 0.51 -28.68
N ALA A 482 -19.52 1.73 -28.25
CA ALA A 482 -18.76 2.01 -27.04
C ALA A 482 -19.70 2.58 -25.97
N LEU A 483 -19.69 1.96 -24.79
CA LEU A 483 -20.40 2.42 -23.62
C LEU A 483 -19.41 3.13 -22.72
N VAL A 484 -19.64 4.42 -22.49
CA VAL A 484 -18.66 5.32 -21.89
C VAL A 484 -19.19 5.83 -20.56
N ALA A 485 -18.55 5.43 -19.46
CA ALA A 485 -18.86 5.93 -18.12
C ALA A 485 -18.21 7.31 -17.93
N ALA A 486 -18.99 8.37 -18.06
CA ALA A 486 -18.52 9.75 -18.12
C ALA A 486 -18.70 10.51 -16.79
N GLY A 487 -18.51 9.81 -15.65
CA GLY A 487 -18.58 10.40 -14.33
C GLY A 487 -19.94 11.03 -14.07
N GLN A 488 -19.94 12.32 -13.76
CA GLN A 488 -21.15 13.13 -13.52
C GLN A 488 -21.97 13.40 -14.81
N ASP A 489 -21.43 13.08 -15.99
CA ASP A 489 -22.17 13.15 -17.26
C ASP A 489 -22.94 11.85 -17.56
N GLY A 490 -22.88 10.86 -16.66
CA GLY A 490 -23.61 9.60 -16.75
C GLY A 490 -23.06 8.64 -17.81
N LEU A 491 -23.89 7.68 -18.24
CA LEU A 491 -23.50 6.69 -19.23
C LEU A 491 -23.81 7.18 -20.66
N HIS A 492 -22.80 7.21 -21.53
CA HIS A 492 -23.00 7.49 -22.95
C HIS A 492 -22.98 6.20 -23.77
N VAL A 493 -23.90 6.08 -24.73
CA VAL A 493 -23.89 5.04 -25.76
C VAL A 493 -23.38 5.68 -27.05
N VAL A 494 -22.23 5.25 -27.54
CA VAL A 494 -21.51 5.87 -28.66
C VAL A 494 -21.36 4.88 -29.80
N ASP A 495 -21.75 5.29 -31.00
CA ASP A 495 -21.48 4.59 -32.26
C ASP A 495 -20.01 4.75 -32.60
N VAL A 496 -19.29 3.62 -32.70
CA VAL A 496 -17.87 3.57 -33.02
C VAL A 496 -17.58 2.67 -34.23
N GLY A 497 -18.60 2.34 -35.03
CA GLY A 497 -18.45 1.55 -36.25
C GLY A 497 -17.55 2.22 -37.31
N ASP A 498 -17.46 3.55 -37.28
CA ASP A 498 -16.38 4.30 -37.91
C ASP A 498 -15.48 4.92 -36.82
N PRO A 499 -14.27 4.38 -36.57
CA PRO A 499 -13.39 4.85 -35.51
C PRO A 499 -12.85 6.27 -35.77
N LEU A 500 -12.96 6.79 -37.00
CA LEU A 500 -12.59 8.17 -37.34
C LEU A 500 -13.71 9.17 -36.98
N ALA A 501 -14.93 8.70 -36.71
CA ALA A 501 -16.10 9.54 -36.51
C ALA A 501 -17.03 9.01 -35.39
N PRO A 502 -16.54 8.86 -34.14
CA PRO A 502 -17.36 8.40 -33.03
C PRO A 502 -18.54 9.36 -32.79
N ARG A 503 -19.74 8.81 -32.60
CA ARG A 503 -20.97 9.60 -32.51
C ARG A 503 -21.87 9.12 -31.37
N ARG A 504 -22.24 10.02 -30.47
CA ARG A 504 -23.24 9.71 -29.43
C ARG A 504 -24.58 9.30 -30.05
N ILE A 505 -25.05 8.12 -29.67
CA ILE A 505 -26.39 7.61 -29.96
C ILE A 505 -27.35 8.06 -28.87
N ALA A 506 -27.02 7.77 -27.60
CA ALA A 506 -27.83 8.07 -26.44
C ALA A 506 -26.99 8.43 -25.21
N ARG A 507 -27.64 8.97 -24.18
CA ARG A 507 -27.06 9.29 -22.88
C ARG A 507 -28.09 9.01 -21.80
N ILE A 508 -27.67 8.36 -20.73
CA ILE A 508 -28.46 8.12 -19.53
C ILE A 508 -27.81 8.87 -18.38
N ASP A 509 -28.58 9.75 -17.75
CA ASP A 509 -28.20 10.35 -16.47
C ASP A 509 -28.23 9.28 -15.39
N THR A 510 -27.08 9.04 -14.76
CA THR A 510 -27.01 8.21 -13.55
C THR A 510 -27.03 9.11 -12.30
N PRO A 511 -27.65 8.69 -11.18
CA PRO A 511 -27.78 9.54 -9.99
C PRO A 511 -26.48 9.86 -9.25
N GLY A 512 -25.44 9.03 -9.40
CA GLY A 512 -24.12 9.22 -8.82
C GLY A 512 -23.08 9.60 -9.87
N SER A 513 -21.88 9.08 -9.72
CA SER A 513 -20.81 9.23 -10.71
C SER A 513 -20.59 7.89 -11.42
N SER A 514 -20.89 7.83 -12.70
CA SER A 514 -20.61 6.64 -13.51
C SER A 514 -19.10 6.39 -13.58
N TRP A 515 -18.63 5.33 -12.92
CA TRP A 515 -17.21 5.06 -12.71
C TRP A 515 -16.70 3.89 -13.55
N ARG A 516 -17.47 2.80 -13.61
CA ARG A 516 -17.07 1.59 -14.31
C ARG A 516 -18.25 0.96 -15.03
N VAL A 517 -18.02 0.35 -16.19
CA VAL A 517 -19.07 -0.21 -17.03
C VAL A 517 -18.71 -1.61 -17.52
N ALA A 518 -19.66 -2.53 -17.42
CA ALA A 518 -19.57 -3.87 -18.00
C ALA A 518 -20.77 -4.13 -18.92
N VAL A 519 -20.59 -4.93 -19.95
CA VAL A 519 -21.65 -5.26 -20.91
C VAL A 519 -21.60 -6.73 -21.30
N ASP A 520 -22.76 -7.38 -21.33
CA ASP A 520 -22.96 -8.72 -21.92
C ASP A 520 -24.28 -8.72 -22.71
N GLY A 521 -24.19 -8.96 -24.02
CA GLY A 521 -25.31 -8.82 -24.95
C GLY A 521 -25.95 -7.43 -24.87
N ASP A 522 -27.23 -7.41 -24.48
CA ASP A 522 -28.03 -6.19 -24.34
C ASP A 522 -28.05 -5.65 -22.89
N THR A 523 -27.37 -6.30 -21.93
CA THR A 523 -27.35 -5.87 -20.52
C THR A 523 -26.07 -5.13 -20.19
N VAL A 524 -26.21 -3.96 -19.58
CA VAL A 524 -25.12 -3.08 -19.17
C VAL A 524 -25.19 -2.87 -17.67
N LEU A 525 -24.06 -3.07 -17.00
CA LEU A 525 -23.89 -2.69 -15.61
C LEU A 525 -23.05 -1.44 -15.50
N VAL A 526 -23.46 -0.53 -14.61
CA VAL A 526 -22.67 0.65 -14.24
C VAL A 526 -22.45 0.67 -12.74
N ALA A 527 -21.18 0.71 -12.33
CA ALA A 527 -20.79 1.12 -10.98
C ALA A 527 -20.91 2.65 -10.90
N ASP A 528 -21.95 3.14 -10.24
CA ASP A 528 -22.34 4.55 -10.21
C ASP A 528 -21.88 5.26 -8.92
N TRP A 529 -20.76 4.84 -8.36
CA TRP A 529 -20.19 5.33 -7.11
C TRP A 529 -21.22 5.34 -5.95
N GLU A 530 -21.57 6.50 -5.38
CA GLU A 530 -22.63 6.62 -4.35
C GLU A 530 -24.02 6.20 -4.84
N GLY A 531 -24.20 6.09 -6.14
CA GLY A 531 -25.40 5.60 -6.78
C GLY A 531 -25.60 4.08 -6.65
N GLY A 532 -24.58 3.32 -6.29
CA GLY A 532 -24.64 1.86 -6.26
C GLY A 532 -24.47 1.24 -7.64
N VAL A 533 -25.14 0.12 -7.92
CA VAL A 533 -25.08 -0.57 -9.22
C VAL A 533 -26.32 -0.27 -10.04
N ARG A 534 -26.13 0.14 -11.31
CA ARG A 534 -27.22 0.33 -12.29
C ARG A 534 -27.24 -0.82 -13.28
N VAL A 535 -28.43 -1.28 -13.64
CA VAL A 535 -28.65 -2.29 -14.67
C VAL A 535 -29.46 -1.64 -15.79
N ILE A 536 -28.88 -1.59 -16.98
CA ILE A 536 -29.40 -0.87 -18.13
C ILE A 536 -29.55 -1.86 -19.30
N ASP A 537 -30.72 -1.85 -19.93
CA ASP A 537 -31.01 -2.59 -21.16
C ASP A 537 -30.74 -1.69 -22.38
N ILE A 538 -29.92 -2.19 -23.30
CA ILE A 538 -29.55 -1.52 -24.55
C ILE A 538 -29.99 -2.28 -25.81
N ALA A 539 -30.99 -3.17 -25.72
CA ALA A 539 -31.57 -3.85 -26.89
C ALA A 539 -32.04 -2.88 -27.99
N ARG A 540 -32.31 -1.63 -27.60
CA ARG A 540 -32.46 -0.47 -28.50
C ARG A 540 -31.45 0.61 -28.08
N PRO A 541 -30.25 0.65 -28.70
CA PRO A 541 -29.20 1.59 -28.30
C PRO A 541 -29.58 3.07 -28.39
N GLU A 542 -30.58 3.41 -29.22
CA GLU A 542 -31.17 4.74 -29.36
C GLU A 542 -32.12 5.14 -28.22
N ASP A 543 -32.60 4.17 -27.46
CA ASP A 543 -33.54 4.35 -26.33
C ASP A 543 -33.18 3.38 -25.20
N PRO A 544 -31.99 3.52 -24.58
CA PRO A 544 -31.54 2.63 -23.52
C PRO A 544 -32.33 2.89 -22.23
N ILE A 545 -32.65 1.83 -21.49
CA ILE A 545 -33.58 1.88 -20.35
C ILE A 545 -32.89 1.32 -19.10
N GLU A 546 -32.85 2.09 -18.01
CA GLU A 546 -32.49 1.52 -16.70
C GLU A 546 -33.62 0.60 -16.22
N VAL A 547 -33.32 -0.70 -16.13
CA VAL A 547 -34.28 -1.75 -15.74
C VAL A 547 -34.23 -2.08 -14.26
N ALA A 548 -33.11 -1.81 -13.59
CA ALA A 548 -32.98 -1.97 -12.14
C ALA A 548 -31.83 -1.15 -11.55
N ALA A 549 -31.88 -0.94 -10.23
CA ALA A 549 -30.79 -0.37 -9.45
C ALA A 549 -30.65 -1.08 -8.10
N VAL A 550 -29.40 -1.31 -7.69
CA VAL A 550 -29.06 -1.89 -6.38
C VAL A 550 -28.31 -0.83 -5.57
N THR A 551 -29.02 -0.17 -4.65
CA THR A 551 -28.53 1.01 -3.91
C THR A 551 -28.22 0.73 -2.43
N GLU A 552 -28.66 -0.41 -1.90
CA GLU A 552 -28.47 -0.78 -0.48
C GLU A 552 -27.02 -1.18 -0.15
N VAL A 553 -26.12 -1.10 -1.12
CA VAL A 553 -24.78 -1.70 -1.11
C VAL A 553 -23.64 -0.68 -0.95
N GLY A 554 -23.97 0.60 -0.78
CA GLY A 554 -22.99 1.68 -0.60
C GLY A 554 -22.23 2.04 -1.88
N ILE A 555 -21.00 2.55 -1.71
CA ILE A 555 -20.12 2.96 -2.82
C ILE A 555 -19.71 1.72 -3.65
N SER A 556 -20.09 1.71 -4.92
CA SER A 556 -19.69 0.69 -5.90
C SER A 556 -18.60 1.24 -6.82
N ARG A 557 -17.44 0.56 -6.88
CA ARG A 557 -16.24 1.06 -7.58
C ARG A 557 -15.95 0.37 -8.91
N ASP A 558 -16.29 -0.91 -9.01
CA ASP A 558 -16.03 -1.72 -10.20
C ASP A 558 -17.10 -2.81 -10.32
N VAL A 559 -17.41 -3.21 -11.55
CA VAL A 559 -18.40 -4.24 -11.93
C VAL A 559 -17.83 -5.12 -13.04
N SER A 560 -18.08 -6.42 -12.94
CA SER A 560 -17.79 -7.40 -14.00
C SER A 560 -18.96 -8.37 -14.18
N LEU A 561 -19.15 -8.88 -15.39
CA LEU A 561 -20.22 -9.80 -15.77
C LEU A 561 -19.66 -11.18 -16.12
N ILE A 562 -20.22 -12.23 -15.53
CA ILE A 562 -19.93 -13.64 -15.84
C ILE A 562 -21.24 -14.32 -16.25
N GLY A 563 -21.71 -14.06 -17.47
CA GLY A 563 -23.06 -14.41 -17.90
C GLY A 563 -24.08 -13.69 -17.02
N ASP A 564 -25.04 -14.43 -16.45
CA ASP A 564 -26.08 -13.88 -15.57
C ASP A 564 -25.59 -13.52 -14.15
N LEU A 565 -24.28 -13.50 -13.89
CA LEU A 565 -23.74 -13.13 -12.57
C LEU A 565 -23.00 -11.80 -12.65
N ALA A 566 -23.39 -10.83 -11.82
CA ALA A 566 -22.58 -9.65 -11.56
C ALA A 566 -21.62 -9.87 -10.40
N VAL A 567 -20.40 -9.39 -10.58
CA VAL A 567 -19.36 -9.29 -9.56
C VAL A 567 -19.11 -7.81 -9.33
N VAL A 568 -19.14 -7.36 -8.07
CA VAL A 568 -19.10 -5.91 -7.75
C VAL A 568 -18.09 -5.63 -6.64
N ALA A 569 -17.19 -4.67 -6.86
CA ALA A 569 -16.25 -4.15 -5.85
C ALA A 569 -16.89 -3.02 -5.03
N GLN A 570 -16.79 -3.08 -3.70
CA GLN A 570 -17.47 -2.15 -2.79
C GLN A 570 -16.62 -1.73 -1.58
N ASP A 571 -16.89 -0.54 -1.05
CA ASP A 571 -16.18 0.00 0.12
C ASP A 571 -16.56 -0.68 1.45
N ALA A 572 -17.79 -1.18 1.59
CA ALA A 572 -18.32 -1.67 2.87
C ALA A 572 -18.08 -3.17 3.12
N HIS A 573 -18.04 -3.96 2.05
CA HIS A 573 -18.06 -5.42 2.09
C HIS A 573 -17.05 -6.08 1.15
N GLY A 574 -16.13 -5.31 0.56
CA GLY A 574 -15.15 -5.84 -0.39
C GLY A 574 -15.79 -6.30 -1.70
N LEU A 575 -16.32 -7.53 -1.73
CA LEU A 575 -16.94 -8.12 -2.92
C LEU A 575 -18.42 -8.42 -2.70
N LEU A 576 -19.25 -8.11 -3.69
CA LEU A 576 -20.67 -8.48 -3.77
C LEU A 576 -20.94 -9.29 -5.05
N LEU A 577 -21.75 -10.34 -4.92
CA LEU A 577 -22.23 -11.14 -6.04
C LEU A 577 -23.74 -10.94 -6.22
N LEU A 578 -24.17 -10.61 -7.44
CA LEU A 578 -25.57 -10.41 -7.82
C LEU A 578 -26.01 -11.41 -8.89
N ASP A 579 -27.17 -12.03 -8.71
CA ASP A 579 -27.85 -12.79 -9.75
C ASP A 579 -28.62 -11.84 -10.67
N LEU A 580 -28.35 -11.92 -11.97
CA LEU A 580 -28.96 -11.16 -13.05
C LEU A 580 -29.70 -12.05 -14.06
N SER A 581 -30.05 -13.28 -13.70
CA SER A 581 -30.91 -14.14 -14.53
C SER A 581 -32.27 -13.49 -14.83
N GLN A 582 -32.70 -12.55 -13.98
CA GLN A 582 -33.74 -11.56 -14.29
C GLN A 582 -33.21 -10.14 -14.05
N PRO A 583 -32.69 -9.44 -15.08
CA PRO A 583 -32.03 -8.14 -14.93
C PRO A 583 -32.93 -7.04 -14.34
N SER A 584 -34.25 -7.14 -14.51
CA SER A 584 -35.21 -6.20 -13.91
C SER A 584 -35.42 -6.38 -12.40
N THR A 585 -34.94 -7.49 -11.84
CA THR A 585 -35.02 -7.82 -10.41
C THR A 585 -33.74 -8.51 -9.93
N PRO A 586 -32.60 -7.81 -9.85
CA PRO A 586 -31.34 -8.38 -9.37
C PRO A 586 -31.46 -8.86 -7.91
N GLU A 587 -30.86 -10.01 -7.61
CA GLU A 587 -30.83 -10.56 -6.25
C GLU A 587 -29.41 -10.63 -5.69
N ILE A 588 -29.22 -10.22 -4.44
CA ILE A 588 -27.93 -10.35 -3.75
C ILE A 588 -27.72 -11.81 -3.36
N MET A 589 -26.68 -12.43 -3.91
CA MET A 589 -26.36 -13.84 -3.63
C MET A 589 -25.41 -13.98 -2.45
N ALA A 590 -24.36 -13.18 -2.40
CA ALA A 590 -23.31 -13.27 -1.38
C ALA A 590 -22.50 -11.98 -1.26
N HIS A 591 -21.89 -11.79 -0.07
CA HIS A 591 -20.82 -10.82 0.18
C HIS A 591 -19.54 -11.57 0.56
N PHE A 592 -18.39 -10.96 0.31
CA PHE A 592 -17.10 -11.43 0.76
C PHE A 592 -16.27 -10.24 1.25
N ASP A 593 -16.21 -10.08 2.57
CA ASP A 593 -15.50 -8.98 3.21
C ASP A 593 -13.99 -9.07 2.95
N THR A 594 -13.45 -8.05 2.29
CA THR A 594 -12.01 -7.84 2.18
C THR A 594 -11.52 -6.90 3.29
N PRO A 595 -10.20 -6.85 3.57
CA PRO A 595 -9.64 -6.07 4.68
C PRO A 595 -9.85 -4.55 4.61
N ASP A 596 -10.17 -4.01 3.43
CA ASP A 596 -10.49 -2.60 3.20
C ASP A 596 -11.50 -2.48 2.03
N ALA A 597 -11.56 -1.31 1.38
CA ALA A 597 -12.35 -1.08 0.18
C ALA A 597 -11.79 -1.83 -1.02
N ALA A 598 -12.65 -2.54 -1.74
CA ALA A 598 -12.32 -3.10 -3.05
C ALA A 598 -12.49 -2.06 -4.16
N TYR A 599 -11.44 -1.89 -4.95
CA TYR A 599 -11.33 -0.94 -6.04
C TYR A 599 -11.52 -1.56 -7.42
N GLY A 600 -11.29 -2.87 -7.56
CA GLY A 600 -11.42 -3.55 -8.84
C GLY A 600 -11.99 -4.96 -8.71
N VAL A 601 -12.72 -5.42 -9.73
CA VAL A 601 -13.20 -6.81 -9.82
C VAL A 601 -13.12 -7.33 -11.25
N ASP A 602 -12.80 -8.61 -11.41
CA ASP A 602 -12.94 -9.29 -12.70
C ASP A 602 -13.33 -10.76 -12.51
N GLY A 603 -13.85 -11.40 -13.56
CA GLY A 603 -14.49 -12.70 -13.48
C GLY A 603 -14.25 -13.55 -14.73
N THR A 604 -13.58 -14.69 -14.58
CA THR A 604 -13.40 -15.61 -15.72
C THR A 604 -13.18 -17.06 -15.28
N ASN A 605 -13.70 -18.02 -16.06
CA ASN A 605 -13.43 -19.45 -15.91
C ASN A 605 -13.68 -20.02 -14.50
N GLY A 606 -14.77 -19.60 -13.85
CA GLY A 606 -15.09 -20.04 -12.48
C GLY A 606 -14.19 -19.44 -11.41
N ARG A 607 -13.60 -18.27 -11.67
CA ARG A 607 -12.83 -17.49 -10.70
C ARG A 607 -13.28 -16.04 -10.69
N VAL A 608 -13.22 -15.44 -9.51
CA VAL A 608 -13.47 -14.01 -9.27
C VAL A 608 -12.19 -13.38 -8.73
N TYR A 609 -11.81 -12.25 -9.27
CA TYR A 609 -10.63 -11.48 -8.89
C TYR A 609 -11.11 -10.18 -8.24
N VAL A 610 -10.53 -9.75 -7.13
CA VAL A 610 -10.94 -8.55 -6.38
C VAL A 610 -9.72 -7.74 -5.98
N ALA A 611 -9.48 -6.55 -6.51
CA ALA A 611 -8.38 -5.68 -6.08
C ALA A 611 -8.83 -4.80 -4.91
N ASP A 612 -8.24 -5.00 -3.73
CA ASP A 612 -8.49 -4.24 -2.50
C ASP A 612 -7.37 -3.24 -2.18
N ARG A 613 -7.71 -2.12 -1.54
CA ARG A 613 -6.77 -1.04 -1.22
C ARG A 613 -5.61 -1.44 -0.32
N LEU A 614 -5.88 -2.22 0.72
CA LEU A 614 -4.88 -2.67 1.68
C LEU A 614 -4.60 -4.17 1.54
N GLY A 615 -5.64 -4.91 1.19
CA GLY A 615 -5.64 -6.34 0.97
C GLY A 615 -5.15 -6.76 -0.42
N GLY A 616 -4.91 -5.84 -1.37
CA GLY A 616 -4.53 -6.04 -2.77
C GLY A 616 -5.41 -7.05 -3.54
N LEU A 617 -4.89 -7.72 -4.58
CA LEU A 617 -5.72 -8.65 -5.39
C LEU A 617 -6.11 -9.94 -4.65
N PHE A 618 -7.39 -10.26 -4.46
CA PHE A 618 -7.89 -11.57 -4.08
C PHE A 618 -8.23 -12.34 -5.34
N VAL A 619 -7.97 -13.65 -5.36
CA VAL A 619 -8.45 -14.56 -6.42
C VAL A 619 -9.28 -15.65 -5.77
N LEU A 620 -10.56 -15.73 -6.06
CA LEU A 620 -11.51 -16.62 -5.41
C LEU A 620 -12.00 -17.67 -6.43
N THR A 621 -12.11 -18.94 -6.05
CA THR A 621 -12.86 -19.92 -6.87
C THR A 621 -14.35 -19.74 -6.69
N LEU A 622 -15.07 -19.69 -7.81
CA LEU A 622 -16.52 -19.61 -7.88
C LEU A 622 -17.08 -20.91 -8.50
N ASP A 623 -17.71 -21.75 -7.68
CA ASP A 623 -18.42 -22.96 -8.15
C ASP A 623 -19.84 -22.58 -8.60
N ILE A 624 -19.96 -22.04 -9.82
CA ILE A 624 -21.20 -21.49 -10.40
C ILE A 624 -22.40 -22.46 -10.29
N HIS A 625 -22.18 -23.77 -10.37
CA HIS A 625 -23.23 -24.78 -10.28
C HIS A 625 -23.82 -24.98 -8.88
N LYS A 626 -23.12 -24.56 -7.83
CA LYS A 626 -23.62 -24.54 -6.44
C LYS A 626 -24.21 -23.20 -6.04
N VAL A 627 -23.86 -22.13 -6.75
CA VAL A 627 -24.29 -20.75 -6.45
C VAL A 627 -25.66 -20.46 -7.07
N LEU A 628 -25.95 -21.00 -8.25
CA LEU A 628 -27.23 -20.83 -8.98
C LEU A 628 -28.32 -21.89 -8.64
N ARG A 629 -28.13 -22.72 -7.60
CA ARG A 629 -29.11 -23.71 -7.10
C ARG A 629 -29.46 -23.44 -5.66
#